data_AF-A0A2E7D1E9-F1
#
_entry.id   AF-A0A2E7D1E9-F1
#
_cell.length_a   1.000
_cell.length_b   1.000
_cell.length_c   1.000
_cell.angle_alpha   90.00
_cell.angle_beta   90.00
_cell.angle_gamma   90.00
#
_symmetry.space_group_name_H-M   'P 1'
#
loop_
_entity.id
_entity.type
_entity.pdbx_description
1 polymer ?
#
loop_
_entity_poly.entity_id
_entity_poly.type
_entity_poly.pdbx_seq_one_letter_code
_entity_poly.pdbx_strand_id
1 'polypeptide(L)'
;MNHSPRIEFEAPAINKRDHWLILGASCLVFLLAALLTVLPEGRVAFKGFESHPLPHTCSLRMMINLDCAGCGLTRSTIHLVHGNFSAALAVHRLGWLVALLIASQVPYRLWIILRNSRYPLGKVAPWVVVIAVAVLLMVNWTVNMVRQFS
;
A
#
# COMPACT_ATOMS: atom_id res chain seq x y z
N MET A 1 46.69 10.44 -25.21
CA MET A 1 46.40 10.17 -23.80
C MET A 1 44.99 10.65 -23.49
N ASN A 2 44.06 9.73 -23.20
CA ASN A 2 42.66 10.05 -22.94
C ASN A 2 42.33 9.61 -21.50
N HIS A 3 42.30 10.55 -20.56
CA HIS A 3 41.85 10.29 -19.18
C HIS A 3 40.32 10.38 -19.15
N SER A 4 39.66 9.23 -19.32
CA SER A 4 38.23 9.11 -19.03
C SER A 4 38.05 8.99 -17.51
N PRO A 5 37.31 9.90 -16.85
CA PRO A 5 36.98 9.76 -15.44
C PRO A 5 36.00 8.58 -15.30
N ARG A 6 36.49 7.48 -14.75
CA ARG A 6 35.67 6.33 -14.38
C ARG A 6 34.80 6.80 -13.21
N ILE A 7 33.55 7.15 -13.49
CA ILE A 7 32.54 7.40 -12.45
C ILE A 7 32.33 6.04 -11.77
N GLU A 8 33.06 5.81 -10.68
CA GLU A 8 32.76 4.71 -9.76
C GLU A 8 31.37 4.99 -9.18
N PHE A 9 30.35 4.38 -9.78
CA PHE A 9 29.03 4.24 -9.19
C PHE A 9 29.20 3.34 -7.96
N GLU A 10 29.70 3.91 -6.87
CA GLU A 10 29.69 3.26 -5.56
C GLU A 10 28.24 2.98 -5.23
N ALA A 11 27.85 1.72 -5.39
CA ALA A 11 26.49 1.29 -5.14
C ALA A 11 26.17 1.66 -3.68
N PRO A 12 25.16 2.52 -3.42
CA PRO A 12 24.91 3.00 -2.07
C PRO A 12 24.74 1.80 -1.14
N ALA A 13 25.46 1.88 -0.01
CA ALA A 13 25.47 0.87 1.03
C ALA A 13 24.04 0.54 1.47
N ILE A 14 23.80 -0.73 1.82
CA ILE A 14 22.48 -1.16 2.30
C ILE A 14 22.26 -0.57 3.69
N ASN A 15 21.49 0.52 3.78
CA ASN A 15 21.05 1.08 5.05
C ASN A 15 20.01 0.15 5.67
N LYS A 16 20.45 -0.66 6.65
CA LYS A 16 19.57 -1.57 7.41
C LYS A 16 18.36 -0.82 8.00
N ARG A 17 18.55 0.46 8.39
CA ARG A 17 17.49 1.32 8.91
C ARG A 17 16.30 1.45 7.95
N ASP A 18 16.54 1.66 6.66
CA ASP A 18 15.48 1.83 5.66
C ASP A 18 14.65 0.56 5.48
N HIS A 19 15.31 -0.60 5.57
CA HIS A 19 14.63 -1.90 5.51
C HIS A 19 13.76 -2.16 6.73
N TRP A 20 14.24 -1.83 7.92
CA TRP A 20 13.48 -1.91 9.16
C TRP A 20 12.29 -0.95 9.19
N LEU A 21 12.47 0.29 8.70
CA LEU A 21 11.39 1.28 8.62
C LEU A 21 10.26 0.79 7.72
N ILE A 22 10.59 0.25 6.54
CA ILE A 22 9.55 -0.21 5.61
C ILE A 22 8.89 -1.50 6.09
N LEU A 23 9.64 -2.39 6.74
CA LEU A 23 9.08 -3.56 7.41
C LEU A 23 8.10 -3.13 8.51
N GLY A 24 8.53 -2.22 9.38
CA GLY A 24 7.71 -1.65 10.45
C GLY A 24 6.44 -0.98 9.92
N ALA A 25 6.56 -0.16 8.87
CA ALA A 25 5.41 0.47 8.21
C ALA A 25 4.45 -0.56 7.61
N SER A 26 4.95 -1.61 6.95
CA SER A 26 4.12 -2.66 6.35
C SER A 26 3.37 -3.45 7.42
N CYS A 27 4.06 -3.83 8.50
CA CYS A 27 3.44 -4.48 9.65
C CYS A 27 2.39 -3.58 10.32
N LEU A 28 2.69 -2.29 10.47
CA LEU A 28 1.76 -1.31 11.04
C LEU A 28 0.49 -1.20 10.19
N VAL A 29 0.59 -1.21 8.86
CA VAL A 29 -0.58 -1.19 7.96
C VAL A 29 -1.50 -2.39 8.23
N PHE A 30 -0.96 -3.61 8.31
CA PHE A 30 -1.78 -4.80 8.59
C PHE A 30 -2.32 -4.82 10.02
N LEU A 31 -1.53 -4.36 11.00
CA LEU A 31 -1.96 -4.23 12.38
C LEU A 31 -3.14 -3.26 12.50
N LEU A 32 -3.01 -2.07 11.91
CA LEU A 32 -4.09 -1.09 11.86
C LEU A 32 -5.31 -1.64 11.13
N ALA A 33 -5.12 -2.35 10.01
CA ALA A 33 -6.21 -2.96 9.27
C ALA A 33 -6.93 -4.07 10.07
N ALA A 34 -6.24 -4.75 10.99
CA ALA A 34 -6.85 -5.73 11.89
C ALA A 34 -7.58 -5.07 13.09
N LEU A 35 -7.10 -3.91 13.53
CA LEU A 35 -7.71 -3.12 14.60
C LEU A 35 -8.91 -2.30 14.12
N LEU A 36 -8.95 -1.94 12.84
CA LEU A 36 -10.03 -1.15 12.25
C LEU A 36 -11.12 -2.06 11.67
N THR A 37 -12.37 -1.64 11.77
CA THR A 37 -13.53 -2.26 11.11
C THR A 37 -14.21 -1.25 10.19
N VAL A 38 -14.85 -1.73 9.13
CA VAL A 38 -15.61 -0.90 8.17
C VAL A 38 -17.09 -0.96 8.55
N LEU A 39 -17.66 0.20 8.87
CA LEU A 39 -19.08 0.39 9.14
C LEU A 39 -19.91 0.42 7.84
N PRO A 40 -21.24 0.18 7.90
CA PRO A 40 -22.12 0.14 6.73
C PRO A 40 -22.08 1.39 5.86
N GLU A 41 -21.85 2.57 6.46
CA GLU A 41 -21.73 3.83 5.74
C GLU A 41 -20.35 4.07 5.12
N GLY A 42 -19.47 3.06 5.11
CA GLY A 42 -18.07 3.19 4.73
C GLY A 42 -17.22 3.93 5.77
N ARG A 43 -17.72 4.19 6.98
CA ARG A 43 -16.84 4.76 8.02
C ARG A 43 -15.88 3.68 8.52
N VAL A 44 -14.72 4.09 9.02
CA VAL A 44 -13.82 3.18 9.72
C VAL A 44 -13.89 3.49 11.21
N ALA A 45 -13.96 2.45 12.03
CA ALA A 45 -13.94 2.57 13.48
C ALA A 45 -12.95 1.58 14.07
N PHE A 46 -12.52 1.79 15.31
CA PHE A 46 -11.76 0.77 16.02
C PHE A 46 -12.67 -0.37 16.44
N LYS A 47 -12.19 -1.59 16.27
CA LYS A 47 -12.87 -2.81 16.71
C LYS A 47 -13.08 -2.73 18.23
N GLY A 48 -14.34 -2.72 18.66
CA GLY A 48 -14.74 -2.54 20.07
C GLY A 48 -15.21 -1.13 20.44
N PHE A 49 -14.99 -0.12 19.59
CA PHE A 49 -15.46 1.26 19.78
C PHE A 49 -16.28 1.73 18.56
N GLU A 50 -17.29 0.95 18.17
CA GLU A 50 -18.16 1.25 17.02
C GLU A 50 -19.04 2.50 17.25
N SER A 51 -19.24 2.89 18.51
CA SER A 51 -19.99 4.08 18.91
C SER A 51 -19.29 5.40 18.58
N HIS A 52 -17.98 5.39 18.33
CA HIS A 52 -17.19 6.56 17.95
C HIS A 52 -16.47 6.31 16.62
N PRO A 53 -17.19 6.40 15.48
CA PRO A 53 -16.56 6.27 14.18
C PRO A 53 -15.48 7.35 14.02
N LEU A 54 -14.35 6.98 13.39
CA LEU A 54 -13.33 7.98 13.08
C LEU A 54 -13.94 9.06 12.17
N PRO A 55 -13.54 10.33 12.36
CA PRO A 55 -13.98 11.41 11.49
C PRO A 55 -13.67 11.06 10.03
N HIS A 56 -14.45 11.60 9.09
CA HIS A 56 -14.21 11.42 7.66
C HIS A 56 -12.81 11.93 7.31
N THR A 57 -11.84 11.03 7.28
CA THR A 57 -10.43 11.36 6.97
C THR A 57 -10.22 11.67 5.49
N CYS A 58 -11.22 11.39 4.65
CA CYS A 58 -11.22 11.72 3.24
C CYS A 58 -11.95 13.04 2.99
N SER A 59 -11.23 14.16 2.86
CA SER A 59 -11.83 15.44 2.48
C SER A 59 -12.56 15.35 1.12
N LEU A 60 -12.09 14.49 0.21
CA LEU A 60 -12.71 14.27 -1.10
C LEU A 60 -14.12 13.65 -0.99
N ARG A 61 -14.31 12.71 -0.06
CA ARG A 61 -15.64 12.14 0.21
C ARG A 61 -16.55 13.18 0.84
N MET A 62 -16.02 14.03 1.71
CA MET A 62 -16.81 15.08 2.36
C MET A 62 -17.26 16.17 1.38
N MET A 63 -16.38 16.57 0.44
CA MET A 63 -16.66 17.65 -0.51
C MET A 63 -17.45 17.18 -1.74
N ILE A 64 -17.17 15.96 -2.23
CA ILE A 64 -17.63 15.51 -3.55
C ILE A 64 -18.30 14.13 -3.50
N ASN A 65 -18.52 13.55 -2.30
CA ASN A 65 -19.01 12.18 -2.11
C ASN A 65 -18.19 11.10 -2.84
N LEU A 66 -16.94 11.41 -3.21
CA LEU A 66 -16.08 10.51 -3.96
C LEU A 66 -15.00 9.91 -3.06
N ASP A 67 -14.85 8.59 -3.07
CA ASP A 67 -13.75 7.92 -2.38
C ASP A 67 -12.44 8.14 -3.15
N CYS A 68 -11.39 8.64 -2.48
CA CYS A 68 -10.06 8.71 -3.08
C CYS A 68 -9.43 7.31 -3.18
N ALA A 69 -8.45 7.15 -4.08
CA ALA A 69 -7.75 5.88 -4.29
C ALA A 69 -7.17 5.30 -2.98
N GLY A 70 -6.74 6.16 -2.05
CA GLY A 70 -6.24 5.76 -0.73
C GLY A 70 -7.32 5.21 0.21
N CYS A 71 -8.45 5.90 0.35
CA CYS A 71 -9.50 5.49 1.30
C CYS A 71 -10.19 4.18 0.87
N GLY A 72 -10.43 4.00 -0.43
CA GLY A 72 -10.93 2.74 -0.99
C GLY A 72 -9.94 1.59 -0.77
N LEU A 73 -8.65 1.85 -0.95
CA LEU A 73 -7.59 0.87 -0.70
C LEU A 73 -7.53 0.44 0.78
N THR A 74 -7.60 1.39 1.71
CA THR A 74 -7.57 1.10 3.16
C THR A 74 -8.76 0.22 3.56
N ARG A 75 -9.98 0.54 3.13
CA ARG A 75 -11.17 -0.29 3.40
C ARG A 75 -11.08 -1.67 2.77
N SER A 76 -10.62 -1.76 1.53
CA SER A 76 -10.40 -3.04 0.85
C SER A 76 -9.39 -3.90 1.63
N THR A 77 -8.30 -3.29 2.12
CA THR A 77 -7.30 -3.95 2.96
C THR A 77 -7.88 -4.43 4.29
N ILE A 78 -8.72 -3.62 4.96
CA ILE A 78 -9.43 -4.03 6.18
C ILE A 78 -10.31 -5.25 5.89
N HIS A 79 -11.11 -5.22 4.82
CA HIS A 79 -11.95 -6.37 4.44
C HIS A 79 -11.12 -7.63 4.16
N LEU A 80 -9.96 -7.51 3.50
CA LEU A 80 -9.05 -8.64 3.25
C LEU A 80 -8.49 -9.22 4.53
N VAL A 81 -8.06 -8.37 5.47
CA VAL A 81 -7.55 -8.81 6.78
C VAL A 81 -8.64 -9.53 7.58
N HIS A 82 -9.89 -9.12 7.43
CA HIS A 82 -11.05 -9.80 8.03
C HIS A 82 -11.53 -11.04 7.25
N GLY A 83 -10.85 -11.42 6.15
CA GLY A 83 -11.23 -12.56 5.31
C GLY A 83 -12.43 -12.33 4.38
N ASN A 84 -12.94 -11.10 4.30
CA ASN A 84 -14.08 -10.71 3.48
C ASN A 84 -13.64 -10.32 2.06
N PHE A 85 -13.17 -11.27 1.26
CA PHE A 85 -12.66 -11.03 -0.09
C PHE A 85 -13.72 -10.43 -1.03
N SER A 86 -14.98 -10.87 -0.93
CA SER A 86 -16.08 -10.33 -1.75
C SER A 86 -16.29 -8.84 -1.49
N ALA A 87 -16.36 -8.44 -0.22
CA ALA A 87 -16.49 -7.04 0.16
C ALA A 87 -15.24 -6.22 -0.25
N ALA A 88 -14.04 -6.79 -0.12
CA ALA A 88 -12.80 -6.14 -0.53
C ALA A 88 -12.78 -5.80 -2.03
N LEU A 89 -13.23 -6.74 -2.87
CA LEU A 89 -13.32 -6.59 -4.33
C LEU A 89 -14.42 -5.61 -4.74
N ALA A 90 -15.53 -5.60 -4.02
CA ALA A 90 -16.63 -4.66 -4.24
C ALA A 90 -16.20 -3.21 -3.95
N VAL A 91 -15.40 -3.00 -2.89
CA VAL A 91 -14.86 -1.67 -2.54
C VAL A 91 -13.74 -1.25 -3.49
N HIS A 92 -12.78 -2.12 -3.79
CA HIS A 92 -11.67 -1.79 -4.67
C HIS A 92 -11.14 -3.01 -5.42
N ARG A 93 -11.38 -3.09 -6.73
CA ARG A 93 -10.99 -4.23 -7.59
C ARG A 93 -9.50 -4.56 -7.55
N LEU A 94 -8.64 -3.55 -7.39
CA LEU A 94 -7.18 -3.72 -7.28
C LEU A 94 -6.68 -3.75 -5.82
N GLY A 95 -7.56 -3.63 -4.83
CA GLY A 95 -7.15 -3.52 -3.42
C GLY A 95 -6.44 -4.77 -2.93
N TRP A 96 -6.88 -5.95 -3.38
CA TRP A 96 -6.23 -7.23 -3.09
C TRP A 96 -4.82 -7.34 -3.67
N LEU A 97 -4.59 -6.81 -4.89
CA LEU A 97 -3.27 -6.84 -5.53
C LEU A 97 -2.27 -6.00 -4.72
N VAL A 98 -2.69 -4.83 -4.28
CA VAL A 98 -1.85 -3.93 -3.49
C VAL A 98 -1.60 -4.49 -2.09
N ALA A 99 -2.62 -5.04 -1.44
CA ALA A 99 -2.46 -5.72 -0.16
C ALA A 99 -1.47 -6.90 -0.28
N LEU A 100 -1.55 -7.67 -1.37
CA LEU A 100 -0.60 -8.76 -1.64
C LEU A 100 0.84 -8.24 -1.83
N LEU A 101 1.01 -7.10 -2.52
CA LEU A 101 2.32 -6.48 -2.69
C LEU A 101 2.91 -5.97 -1.36
N ILE A 102 2.09 -5.38 -0.50
CA ILE A 102 2.54 -4.97 0.84
C ILE A 102 2.86 -6.21 1.69
N ALA A 103 2.04 -7.26 1.59
CA ALA A 103 2.27 -8.53 2.28
C ALA A 103 3.56 -9.20 1.81
N SER A 104 3.87 -9.16 0.51
CA SER A 104 5.08 -9.77 -0.05
C SER A 104 6.37 -8.99 0.26
N GLN A 105 6.26 -7.69 0.59
CA GLN A 105 7.41 -6.92 1.08
C GLN A 105 7.95 -7.45 2.42
N VAL A 106 7.08 -8.00 3.28
CA VAL A 106 7.46 -8.54 4.59
C VAL A 106 8.44 -9.72 4.45
N PRO A 107 8.12 -10.84 3.77
CA PRO A 107 9.04 -11.96 3.61
C PRO A 107 10.26 -11.57 2.76
N TYR A 108 10.10 -10.71 1.75
CA TYR A 108 11.22 -10.26 0.92
C TYR A 108 12.28 -9.51 1.74
N ARG A 109 11.86 -8.53 2.56
CA ARG A 109 12.77 -7.75 3.40
C ARG A 109 13.32 -8.58 4.55
N LEU A 110 12.50 -9.44 5.14
CA LEU A 110 12.96 -10.37 6.17
C LEU A 110 14.06 -11.29 5.63
N TRP A 111 13.92 -11.81 4.41
CA TRP A 111 14.94 -12.63 3.75
C TRP A 111 16.25 -11.89 3.50
N ILE A 112 16.18 -10.62 3.06
CA ILE A 112 17.37 -9.76 2.87
C ILE A 112 18.09 -9.54 4.20
N ILE A 113 17.35 -9.23 5.27
CA ILE A 113 17.92 -8.99 6.61
C ILE A 113 18.56 -10.27 7.16
N LEU A 114 17.87 -11.41 7.05
CA LEU A 114 18.33 -12.69 7.59
C LEU A 114 19.51 -13.29 6.84
N ARG A 115 19.53 -13.24 5.50
CA ARG A 115 20.64 -13.77 4.69
C ARG A 115 21.78 -12.79 4.47
N ASN A 116 21.66 -11.56 4.97
CA ASN A 116 22.59 -10.45 4.68
C ASN A 116 22.89 -10.33 3.17
N SER A 117 21.90 -10.69 2.34
CA SER A 117 22.06 -10.81 0.89
C SER A 117 21.98 -9.43 0.27
N ARG A 118 22.85 -9.15 -0.71
CA ARG A 118 22.66 -7.97 -1.57
C ARG A 118 21.39 -8.15 -2.41
N TYR A 119 20.70 -7.05 -2.69
CA TYR A 119 19.42 -6.99 -3.41
C TYR A 119 19.29 -8.06 -4.52
N PRO A 120 18.58 -9.18 -4.32
CA PRO A 120 18.53 -10.28 -5.30
C PRO A 120 17.88 -9.87 -6.62
N LEU A 121 16.98 -8.88 -6.59
CA LEU A 121 16.24 -8.34 -7.73
C LEU A 121 16.82 -7.02 -8.26
N GLY A 122 17.98 -6.57 -7.76
CA GLY A 122 18.54 -5.25 -8.07
C GLY A 122 17.73 -4.09 -7.46
N LYS A 123 18.20 -2.85 -7.66
CA LYS A 123 17.58 -1.64 -7.08
C LYS A 123 16.38 -1.11 -7.87
N VAL A 124 16.31 -1.45 -9.16
CA VAL A 124 15.34 -0.87 -10.11
C VAL A 124 14.00 -1.62 -10.10
N ALA A 125 14.03 -2.96 -10.04
CA ALA A 125 12.83 -3.79 -10.07
C ALA A 125 11.77 -3.43 -9.00
N PRO A 126 12.09 -3.28 -7.70
CA PRO A 126 11.08 -2.90 -6.70
C PRO A 126 10.50 -1.51 -6.93
N TRP A 127 11.30 -0.54 -7.41
CA TRP A 127 10.80 0.80 -7.75
C TRP A 127 9.87 0.78 -8.95
N VAL A 128 10.20 0.02 -9.99
CA VAL A 128 9.32 -0.17 -11.16
C VAL A 128 8.00 -0.79 -10.75
N VAL A 129 8.00 -1.80 -9.87
CA VAL A 129 6.77 -2.41 -9.37
C VAL A 129 5.93 -1.40 -8.59
N VAL A 130 6.53 -0.63 -7.69
CA VAL A 130 5.82 0.41 -6.91
C VAL A 130 5.21 1.48 -7.84
N ILE A 131 5.98 1.98 -8.81
CA ILE A 131 5.51 2.99 -9.76
C ILE A 131 4.40 2.41 -10.64
N ALA A 132 4.57 1.21 -11.20
CA ALA A 132 3.56 0.56 -12.03
C ALA A 132 2.24 0.38 -11.27
N VAL A 133 2.31 -0.02 -10.00
CA VAL A 133 1.16 -0.22 -9.13
C VAL A 133 0.50 1.12 -8.78
N ALA A 134 1.28 2.15 -8.48
CA ALA A 134 0.76 3.50 -8.25
C ALA A 134 0.04 4.05 -9.49
N VAL A 135 0.61 3.86 -10.68
CA VAL A 135 -0.01 4.25 -11.96
C VAL A 135 -1.30 3.46 -12.20
N LEU A 136 -1.28 2.13 -12.02
CA LEU A 136 -2.47 1.28 -12.12
C LEU A 136 -3.58 1.72 -11.16
N LEU A 137 -3.22 2.06 -9.92
CA LEU A 137 -4.14 2.59 -8.93
C LEU A 137 -4.77 3.90 -9.38
N MET A 138 -3.96 4.83 -9.88
CA MET A 138 -4.46 6.11 -10.40
C MET A 138 -5.36 5.90 -11.60
N VAL A 139 -4.96 5.10 -12.60
CA VAL A 139 -5.78 4.80 -13.78
C VAL A 139 -7.10 4.14 -13.40
N ASN A 140 -7.08 3.14 -12.51
CA ASN A 140 -8.29 2.48 -12.04
C ASN A 140 -9.22 3.44 -11.29
N TRP A 141 -8.66 4.34 -10.48
CA TRP A 141 -9.43 5.38 -9.81
C TRP A 141 -10.10 6.33 -10.80
N THR A 142 -9.36 6.81 -11.81
CA THR A 142 -9.91 7.68 -12.86
C THR A 142 -11.02 6.99 -13.65
N VAL A 143 -10.85 5.71 -14.00
CA VAL A 143 -11.91 4.92 -14.67
C VAL A 143 -13.14 4.76 -13.79
N ASN A 144 -12.96 4.50 -12.50
CA ASN A 144 -14.09 4.36 -11.57
C ASN A 144 -14.80 5.70 -11.33
N MET A 145 -14.05 6.81 -11.31
CA MET A 145 -14.59 8.16 -11.24
C MET A 145 -15.46 8.48 -12.47
N VAL A 146 -14.97 8.18 -13.68
CA VAL A 146 -15.74 8.39 -14.93
C VAL A 146 -17.02 7.55 -14.94
N ARG A 147 -16.98 6.33 -14.40
CA ARG A 147 -18.17 5.46 -14.28
C ARG A 147 -19.19 5.91 -13.24
N GLN A 148 -18.80 6.66 -12.22
CA GLN A 148 -19.76 7.23 -11.25
C GLN A 148 -20.46 8.48 -11.77
N PHE A 149 -19.87 9.16 -12.76
CA PHE A 149 -20.41 10.38 -13.36
C PHE A 149 -21.21 10.14 -14.66
N SER A 150 -21.23 8.92 -15.19
CA SER A 150 -21.97 8.51 -16.39
C SER A 150 -23.16 7.63 -16.04
#